data_AF-A0A6M1NBF5-F1
#
_entry.id   AF-A0A6M1NBF5-F1
#
_cell.length_a   1.000
_cell.length_b   1.000
_cell.length_c   1.000
_cell.angle_alpha   90.00
_cell.angle_beta   90.00
_cell.angle_gamma   90.00
#
_symmetry.space_group_name_H-M   'P 1'
#
loop_
_entity.id
_entity.type
_entity.pdbx_description
1 polymer ?
#
loop_
_entity_poly.entity_id
_entity_poly.type
_entity_poly.pdbx_seq_one_letter_code
_entity_poly.pdbx_strand_id
1 'polypeptide(L)'
;YNDEDGTANTLNLGTMVPNFETLTSVSVDNTAGTLTYVDEDGTTNTLNLGDLVREQETLTTLAYDNTTHQLTYTGEDGTPVVLNLNEGAVTYNAASNVLTYTDEAGVATPVNLNNTDLTYDPATSILSYVNTLGVMQTVDLRTVVLANETLTS
;
A
#
# COMPACT_ATOMS: atom_id res chain seq x y z
N TYR A 1 8.82 63.20 47.70
CA TYR A 1 9.24 64.40 46.94
C TYR A 1 8.77 65.61 47.70
N ASN A 2 9.46 66.74 47.61
CA ASN A 2 8.92 68.00 48.14
C ASN A 2 8.06 68.61 47.04
N ASP A 3 6.87 69.10 47.38
CA ASP A 3 6.08 69.91 46.46
C ASP A 3 6.66 71.32 46.33
N GLU A 4 6.04 72.14 45.46
CA GLU A 4 6.39 73.52 45.20
C GLU A 4 6.34 74.42 46.45
N ASP A 5 5.60 74.00 47.47
CA ASP A 5 5.46 74.68 48.76
C ASP A 5 6.46 74.14 49.80
N GLY A 6 7.33 73.20 49.42
CA GLY A 6 8.37 72.63 50.27
C GLY A 6 7.87 71.54 51.23
N THR A 7 6.63 71.09 51.09
CA THR A 7 6.04 70.04 51.92
C THR A 7 6.48 68.67 51.45
N ALA A 8 6.97 67.84 52.37
CA ALA A 8 7.41 66.49 52.07
C ALA A 8 6.22 65.56 51.80
N ASN A 9 6.05 65.18 50.54
CA ASN A 9 5.09 64.18 50.09
C ASN A 9 5.76 62.82 49.95
N THR A 10 5.08 61.75 50.40
CA THR A 10 5.58 60.39 50.25
C THR A 10 5.10 59.80 48.92
N LEU A 11 6.04 59.47 48.03
CA LEU A 11 5.73 58.72 46.81
C LEU A 11 5.80 57.23 47.11
N ASN A 12 4.66 56.57 47.20
CA ASN A 12 4.61 55.13 47.45
C ASN A 12 4.68 54.34 46.14
N LEU A 13 5.91 54.03 45.71
CA LEU A 13 6.14 53.22 44.50
C LEU A 13 5.51 51.83 44.59
N GLY A 14 5.40 51.24 45.78
CA GLY A 14 4.75 49.93 45.98
C GLY A 14 3.27 49.90 45.60
N THR A 15 2.58 51.05 45.64
CA THR A 15 1.18 51.18 45.18
C THR A 15 1.04 51.55 43.70
N MET A 16 2.14 51.96 43.05
CA MET A 16 2.15 52.39 41.65
C MET A 16 2.68 51.30 40.71
N VAL A 17 3.59 50.46 41.19
CA VAL A 17 4.22 49.37 40.43
C VAL A 17 3.23 48.30 39.96
N PRO A 18 2.22 47.85 40.74
CA PRO A 18 1.25 46.86 40.27
C PRO A 18 0.47 47.29 39.02
N ASN A 19 0.30 48.60 38.80
CA ASN A 19 -0.41 49.15 37.64
C ASN A 19 0.42 49.11 36.34
N PHE A 20 1.69 48.70 36.43
CA PHE A 20 2.62 48.54 35.31
C PHE A 20 3.23 47.13 35.23
N GLU A 21 2.82 46.21 36.11
CA GLU A 21 3.23 44.81 36.03
C GLU A 21 2.23 44.04 35.14
N THR A 22 2.72 43.39 34.09
CA THR A 22 1.95 42.42 33.31
C THR A 22 2.26 41.02 33.87
N LEU A 23 1.36 40.43 34.65
CA LEU A 23 1.56 39.07 35.14
C LEU A 23 1.26 38.06 34.02
N THR A 24 2.30 37.39 33.54
CA THR A 24 2.36 36.64 32.28
C THR A 24 2.65 35.16 32.51
N SER A 25 1.85 34.49 33.34
CA SER A 25 2.05 33.04 33.54
C SER A 25 1.48 32.27 32.35
N VAL A 26 2.28 31.38 31.77
CA VAL A 26 1.85 30.39 30.77
C VAL A 26 2.14 29.00 31.33
N SER A 27 1.16 28.11 31.29
CA SER A 27 1.31 26.71 31.70
C SER A 27 0.66 25.78 30.69
N VAL A 28 1.15 24.54 30.64
CA VAL A 28 0.58 23.47 29.83
C VAL A 28 0.22 22.33 30.78
N ASP A 29 -1.02 21.87 30.66
CA ASP A 29 -1.46 20.61 31.24
C ASP A 29 -1.50 19.56 30.12
N ASN A 30 -0.51 18.69 30.09
CA ASN A 30 -0.41 17.62 29.09
C ASN A 30 -1.51 16.57 29.23
N THR A 31 -2.07 16.38 30.44
CA THR A 31 -3.13 15.39 30.67
C THR A 31 -4.46 15.93 30.17
N ALA A 32 -4.73 17.21 30.43
CA ALA A 32 -5.92 17.89 29.92
C ALA A 32 -5.78 18.32 28.45
N GLY A 33 -4.55 18.39 27.91
CA GLY A 33 -4.28 18.85 26.55
C GLY A 33 -4.54 20.34 26.36
N THR A 34 -4.29 21.15 27.40
CA THR A 34 -4.63 22.59 27.40
C THR A 34 -3.42 23.45 27.70
N LEU A 35 -3.34 24.60 27.03
CA LEU A 35 -2.50 25.71 27.43
C LEU A 35 -3.36 26.71 28.21
N THR A 36 -2.88 27.15 29.37
CA THR A 36 -3.53 28.20 30.16
C THR A 36 -2.58 29.37 30.31
N TYR A 37 -3.08 30.59 30.11
CA TYR A 37 -2.33 31.81 30.40
C TYR A 37 -3.18 32.82 31.16
N VAL A 38 -2.54 33.67 31.94
CA VAL A 38 -3.16 34.82 32.60
C VAL A 38 -2.70 36.07 31.86
N ASP A 39 -3.64 36.92 31.45
CA ASP A 39 -3.33 38.19 30.78
C ASP A 39 -3.05 39.33 31.78
N GLU A 40 -2.68 40.49 31.25
CA GLU A 40 -2.37 41.69 32.03
C GLU A 40 -3.55 42.23 32.84
N ASP A 41 -4.79 41.89 32.46
CA ASP A 41 -6.00 42.23 33.20
C ASP A 41 -6.31 41.20 34.32
N GLY A 42 -5.47 40.17 34.46
CA GLY A 42 -5.63 39.08 35.42
C GLY A 42 -6.64 38.02 34.98
N THR A 43 -7.09 38.05 33.73
CA THR A 43 -8.06 37.08 33.19
C THR A 43 -7.34 35.80 32.79
N THR A 44 -7.90 34.66 33.20
CA THR A 44 -7.39 33.34 32.81
C THR A 44 -8.00 32.93 31.47
N ASN A 45 -7.14 32.62 30.51
CA ASN A 45 -7.49 32.17 29.18
C ASN A 45 -7.01 30.72 29.01
N THR A 46 -7.87 29.87 28.45
CA THR A 46 -7.56 28.45 28.20
C THR A 46 -7.73 28.13 26.73
N LEU A 47 -6.69 27.58 26.12
CA LEU A 47 -6.70 27.05 24.76
C LEU A 47 -6.65 25.53 24.80
N ASN A 48 -7.65 24.89 24.21
CA ASN A 48 -7.65 23.44 24.02
C ASN A 48 -6.71 23.08 22.86
N LEU A 49 -5.53 22.56 23.19
CA LEU A 49 -4.55 22.14 22.20
C LEU A 49 -4.98 20.86 21.49
N GLY A 50 -5.75 19.99 22.15
CA GLY A 50 -6.26 18.76 21.54
C GLY A 50 -7.23 19.03 20.39
N ASP A 51 -8.07 20.06 20.49
CA ASP A 51 -8.96 20.47 19.41
C ASP A 51 -8.18 21.05 18.23
N LEU A 52 -7.23 21.95 18.52
CA LEU A 52 -6.34 22.53 17.52
C LEU A 52 -5.50 21.47 16.80
N VAL A 53 -4.96 20.49 17.52
CA VAL A 53 -4.18 19.41 16.90
C VAL A 53 -5.07 18.55 16.01
N ARG A 54 -6.27 18.19 16.46
CA ARG A 54 -7.19 17.32 15.70
C ARG A 54 -7.70 17.96 14.41
N GLU A 55 -7.89 19.28 14.41
CA GLU A 55 -8.27 20.03 13.20
C GLU A 55 -7.15 20.09 12.15
N GLN A 56 -5.90 19.84 12.56
CA GLN A 56 -4.70 19.97 11.71
C GLN A 56 -3.99 18.63 11.48
N GLU A 57 -4.35 17.59 12.23
CA GLU A 57 -3.94 16.23 11.96
C GLU A 57 -4.55 15.73 10.66
N THR A 58 -3.72 15.06 9.88
CA THR A 58 -4.15 14.42 8.65
C THR A 58 -4.50 12.97 8.93
N LEU A 59 -5.70 12.55 8.51
CA LEU A 59 -6.12 11.15 8.65
C LEU A 59 -5.96 10.43 7.31
N THR A 60 -5.10 9.42 7.29
CA THR A 60 -5.01 8.46 6.17
C THR A 60 -5.57 7.11 6.60
N THR A 61 -6.22 6.40 5.68
CA THR A 61 -6.77 5.06 5.97
C THR A 61 -6.36 4.06 4.92
N LEU A 62 -6.21 2.81 5.34
CA LEU A 62 -5.95 1.66 4.48
C LEU A 62 -6.88 0.52 4.91
N ALA A 63 -7.76 0.10 4.01
CA ALA A 63 -8.73 -0.95 4.28
C ALA A 63 -8.61 -2.08 3.25
N TYR A 64 -8.67 -3.32 3.72
CA TYR A 64 -8.68 -4.51 2.87
C TYR A 64 -10.07 -5.17 2.91
N ASP A 65 -10.67 -5.36 1.74
CA ASP A 65 -11.90 -6.14 1.57
C ASP A 65 -11.55 -7.55 1.12
N ASN A 66 -11.77 -8.52 2.01
CA ASN A 66 -11.48 -9.93 1.73
C ASN A 66 -12.46 -10.59 0.75
N THR A 67 -13.64 -10.01 0.54
CA THR A 67 -14.63 -10.56 -0.40
C THR A 67 -14.25 -10.20 -1.84
N THR A 68 -13.82 -8.96 -2.04
CA THR A 68 -13.45 -8.44 -3.36
C THR A 68 -11.94 -8.47 -3.62
N HIS A 69 -11.13 -8.82 -2.62
CA HIS A 69 -9.66 -8.74 -2.62
C HIS A 69 -9.15 -7.37 -3.08
N GLN A 70 -9.75 -6.30 -2.58
CA GLN A 70 -9.37 -4.93 -2.91
C GLN A 70 -8.72 -4.25 -1.70
N LEU A 71 -7.71 -3.44 -1.97
CA LEU A 71 -7.09 -2.54 -1.01
C LEU A 71 -7.56 -1.11 -1.32
N THR A 72 -8.22 -0.46 -0.37
CA THR A 72 -8.65 0.94 -0.50
C THR A 72 -7.77 1.82 0.38
N TYR A 73 -6.98 2.67 -0.26
CA TYR A 73 -6.24 3.75 0.39
C TYR A 73 -7.07 5.02 0.31
N THR A 74 -7.27 5.74 1.41
CA THR A 74 -7.86 7.09 1.39
C THR A 74 -6.87 8.05 2.02
N GLY A 75 -6.36 8.96 1.21
CA GLY A 75 -5.43 10.01 1.65
C GLY A 75 -6.14 11.20 2.27
N GLU A 76 -5.36 12.25 2.53
CA GLU A 76 -5.82 13.50 3.15
C GLU A 76 -6.79 14.30 2.30
N ASP A 77 -6.78 14.09 0.98
CA ASP A 77 -7.74 14.69 0.06
C ASP A 77 -9.12 14.03 0.12
N GLY A 78 -9.27 13.00 0.95
CA GLY A 78 -10.50 12.24 1.14
C GLY A 78 -10.90 11.39 -0.08
N THR A 79 -10.08 11.34 -1.13
CA THR A 79 -10.37 10.59 -2.34
C THR A 79 -9.83 9.16 -2.21
N PRO A 80 -10.69 8.14 -2.24
CA PRO A 80 -10.23 6.76 -2.17
C PRO A 80 -9.54 6.33 -3.48
N VAL A 81 -8.38 5.71 -3.34
CA VAL A 81 -7.68 4.98 -4.39
C VAL A 81 -7.85 3.49 -4.12
N VAL A 82 -8.41 2.79 -5.11
CA VAL A 82 -8.69 1.35 -5.03
C VAL A 82 -7.65 0.60 -5.84
N LEU A 83 -6.97 -0.35 -5.19
CA LEU A 83 -6.06 -1.31 -5.80
C LEU A 83 -6.73 -2.68 -5.81
N ASN A 84 -6.97 -3.22 -7.00
CA ASN A 84 -7.52 -4.56 -7.15
C ASN A 84 -6.39 -5.60 -7.10
N LEU A 85 -6.49 -6.57 -6.18
CA LEU A 85 -5.47 -7.62 -6.03
C LEU A 85 -5.83 -8.90 -6.79
N ASN A 86 -6.97 -8.93 -7.47
CA ASN A 86 -7.38 -10.01 -8.38
C ASN A 86 -6.96 -9.74 -9.83
N GLU A 87 -5.99 -8.86 -10.07
CA GLU A 87 -5.54 -8.58 -11.42
C GLU A 87 -4.72 -9.76 -11.96
N GLY A 88 -5.13 -10.19 -13.15
CA GLY A 88 -4.61 -11.36 -13.84
C GLY A 88 -5.36 -12.67 -13.55
N ALA A 89 -5.31 -13.59 -14.52
CA ALA A 89 -6.02 -14.87 -14.46
C ALA A 89 -5.21 -15.99 -15.11
N VAL A 90 -5.37 -17.21 -14.59
CA VAL A 90 -4.81 -18.41 -15.20
C VAL A 90 -5.96 -19.31 -15.63
N THR A 91 -5.99 -19.67 -16.92
CA THR A 91 -6.97 -20.62 -17.46
C THR A 91 -6.26 -21.82 -18.09
N TYR A 92 -6.91 -22.97 -18.05
CA TYR A 92 -6.41 -24.19 -18.69
C TYR A 92 -7.37 -24.63 -19.80
N ASN A 93 -6.83 -24.89 -20.99
CA ASN A 93 -7.55 -25.51 -22.09
C ASN A 93 -7.10 -26.97 -22.21
N ALA A 94 -8.00 -27.90 -21.88
CA ALA A 94 -7.71 -29.34 -21.94
C ALA A 94 -7.56 -29.88 -23.36
N ALA A 95 -8.25 -29.29 -24.35
CA ALA A 95 -8.19 -29.74 -25.74
C ALA A 95 -6.85 -29.38 -26.40
N SER A 96 -6.30 -28.22 -26.09
CA SER A 96 -5.00 -27.77 -26.59
C SER A 96 -3.85 -28.00 -25.62
N ASN A 97 -4.13 -28.48 -24.41
CA ASN A 97 -3.17 -28.62 -23.31
C ASN A 97 -2.34 -27.35 -23.04
N VAL A 98 -2.99 -26.17 -23.11
CA VAL A 98 -2.33 -24.86 -22.93
C VAL A 98 -2.82 -24.21 -21.65
N LEU A 99 -1.89 -23.73 -20.83
CA LEU A 99 -2.18 -22.81 -19.75
C LEU A 99 -2.08 -21.39 -20.30
N THR A 100 -3.06 -20.52 -20.04
CA THR A 100 -3.03 -19.13 -20.49
C THR A 100 -3.02 -18.22 -19.26
N TYR A 101 -1.93 -17.49 -19.07
CA TYR A 101 -1.87 -16.38 -18.12
C TYR A 101 -2.38 -15.12 -18.81
N THR A 102 -3.32 -14.42 -18.20
CA THR A 102 -3.78 -13.09 -18.62
C THR A 102 -3.31 -12.09 -17.58
N ASP A 103 -2.66 -11.00 -17.98
CA ASP A 103 -2.17 -9.97 -17.06
C ASP A 103 -3.23 -8.90 -16.71
N GLU A 104 -2.83 -7.88 -15.94
CA GLU A 104 -3.69 -6.76 -15.54
C GLU A 104 -4.21 -5.94 -16.74
N ALA A 105 -3.45 -5.90 -17.84
CA ALA A 105 -3.83 -5.21 -19.06
C ALA A 105 -4.75 -6.07 -19.97
N GLY A 106 -5.05 -7.31 -19.55
CA GLY A 106 -5.83 -8.27 -20.33
C GLY A 106 -5.02 -9.00 -21.40
N VAL A 107 -3.69 -8.92 -21.38
CA VAL A 107 -2.82 -9.56 -22.36
C VAL A 107 -2.64 -11.03 -22.00
N ALA A 108 -3.06 -11.91 -22.91
CA ALA A 108 -2.96 -13.34 -22.77
C ALA A 108 -1.59 -13.85 -23.26
N THR A 109 -0.86 -14.53 -22.38
CA THR A 109 0.40 -15.23 -22.65
C THR A 109 0.17 -16.74 -22.55
N PRO A 110 0.26 -17.48 -23.67
CA PRO A 110 0.13 -18.93 -23.67
C PRO A 110 1.40 -19.62 -23.17
N VAL A 111 1.22 -20.64 -22.34
CA VAL A 111 2.25 -21.55 -21.84
C VAL A 111 1.84 -22.95 -22.25
N ASN A 112 2.45 -23.45 -23.32
CA ASN A 112 2.20 -24.80 -23.81
C ASN A 112 2.72 -25.83 -22.81
N LEU A 113 1.86 -26.73 -22.34
CA LEU A 113 2.26 -27.83 -21.47
C LEU A 113 2.56 -29.06 -22.34
N ASN A 114 3.74 -29.67 -22.15
CA ASN A 114 4.24 -30.90 -22.82
C ASN A 114 3.37 -31.39 -23.99
N ASN A 115 3.56 -30.79 -25.17
CA ASN A 115 2.88 -31.26 -26.38
C ASN A 115 3.67 -32.44 -26.97
N THR A 116 3.57 -33.63 -26.35
CA THR A 116 4.09 -34.87 -26.93
C THR A 116 3.10 -35.40 -27.95
N ASP A 117 2.88 -34.66 -29.04
CA ASP A 117 2.14 -35.17 -30.18
C ASP A 117 2.82 -36.48 -30.62
N LEU A 118 2.05 -37.57 -30.71
CA LEU A 118 2.49 -38.87 -31.20
C LEU A 118 1.63 -39.24 -32.39
N THR A 119 2.23 -39.44 -33.55
CA THR A 119 1.53 -39.80 -34.78
C THR A 119 2.19 -41.00 -35.45
N TYR A 120 1.39 -41.81 -36.13
CA TYR A 120 1.86 -42.95 -36.90
C TYR A 120 1.36 -42.84 -38.33
N ASP A 121 2.27 -42.90 -39.30
CA ASP A 121 1.93 -43.00 -40.71
C ASP A 121 2.02 -44.47 -41.15
N PRO A 122 0.90 -45.14 -41.47
CA PRO A 122 0.94 -46.53 -41.92
C PRO A 122 1.60 -46.72 -43.29
N ALA A 123 1.60 -45.70 -44.16
CA ALA A 123 2.16 -45.80 -45.52
C ALA A 123 3.70 -45.77 -45.50
N THR A 124 4.29 -44.99 -44.60
CA THR A 124 5.74 -44.93 -44.39
C THR A 124 6.22 -45.79 -43.22
N SER A 125 5.29 -46.26 -42.38
CA SER A 125 5.55 -47.00 -41.13
C SER A 125 6.41 -46.22 -40.14
N ILE A 126 6.36 -44.89 -40.21
CA ILE A 126 7.10 -43.99 -39.34
C ILE A 126 6.22 -43.60 -38.15
N LEU A 127 6.78 -43.74 -36.95
CA LEU A 127 6.24 -43.14 -35.73
C LEU A 127 6.95 -41.80 -35.50
N SER A 128 6.18 -40.71 -35.42
CA SER A 128 6.70 -39.36 -35.16
C SER A 128 6.23 -38.89 -33.79
N TYR A 129 7.13 -38.28 -33.01
CA TYR A 129 6.75 -37.63 -31.77
C TYR A 129 7.51 -36.34 -31.51
N VAL A 130 6.92 -35.42 -30.75
CA VAL A 130 7.61 -34.21 -30.29
C VAL A 130 8.15 -34.43 -28.88
N ASN A 131 9.44 -34.19 -28.66
CA ASN A 131 10.05 -34.34 -27.34
C ASN A 131 9.76 -33.15 -26.41
N THR A 132 10.20 -33.21 -25.15
CA THR A 132 9.96 -32.15 -24.15
C THR A 132 10.59 -30.80 -24.48
N LEU A 133 11.45 -30.73 -25.50
CA LEU A 133 12.06 -29.50 -26.01
C LEU A 133 11.33 -28.96 -27.26
N GLY A 134 10.21 -29.57 -27.65
CA GLY A 134 9.46 -29.16 -28.85
C GLY A 134 10.06 -29.65 -30.17
N VAL A 135 11.02 -30.59 -30.14
CA VAL A 135 11.68 -31.10 -31.35
C VAL A 135 11.02 -32.39 -31.82
N MET A 136 10.68 -32.45 -33.12
CA MET A 136 10.16 -33.66 -33.76
C MET A 136 11.25 -34.74 -33.86
N GLN A 137 10.90 -35.94 -33.44
CA GLN A 137 11.66 -37.17 -33.51
C GLN A 137 10.89 -38.17 -34.36
N THR A 138 11.61 -39.06 -35.04
CA THR A 138 11.03 -40.08 -35.92
C THR A 138 11.68 -41.43 -35.68
N VAL A 139 10.86 -42.48 -35.67
CA VAL A 139 11.29 -43.87 -35.56
C VAL A 139 10.69 -44.64 -36.73
N ASP A 140 11.53 -45.23 -37.58
CA ASP A 140 11.09 -46.13 -38.65
C ASP A 140 10.87 -47.53 -38.07
N LEU A 141 9.60 -47.91 -37.90
CA LEU A 141 9.25 -49.19 -37.28
C LEU A 141 9.63 -50.39 -38.15
N ARG A 142 9.81 -50.25 -39.47
CA ARG A 142 10.25 -51.37 -40.32
C ARG A 142 11.67 -51.77 -39.96
N THR A 143 12.55 -50.78 -39.80
CA THR A 143 13.95 -51.03 -39.45
C THR A 143 14.07 -51.67 -38.07
N VAL A 144 13.24 -51.24 -37.12
CA VAL A 144 13.19 -51.82 -35.77
C VAL A 144 12.73 -53.27 -35.80
N VAL A 145 11.64 -53.56 -36.53
CA VAL A 145 11.12 -54.94 -36.66
C VAL A 145 12.14 -55.85 -37.34
N LEU A 146 12.74 -55.41 -38.46
CA LEU A 146 13.75 -56.19 -39.17
C LEU A 146 14.98 -56.49 -38.30
N ALA A 147 15.48 -55.50 -37.56
CA ALA A 147 16.61 -55.70 -36.65
C ALA A 147 16.29 -56.76 -35.58
N ASN A 148 15.06 -56.77 -35.05
CA ASN A 148 14.63 -57.73 -34.03
C ASN A 148 14.43 -59.15 -34.59
N GLU A 149 13.90 -59.28 -35.81
CA GLU A 149 13.76 -60.58 -36.49
C GLU A 149 15.13 -61.23 -36.73
N THR A 150 16.16 -60.44 -37.11
CA THR A 150 17.52 -60.97 -37.33
C THR A 150 18.28 -61.35 -36.05
N LEU A 151 17.78 -60.96 -34.87
CA LEU A 151 18.39 -61.30 -33.58
C LEU A 151 17.81 -62.60 -32.99
N THR A 152 16.66 -63.05 -33.50
CA THR A 152 15.94 -64.25 -33.03
C THR A 152 16.11 -65.47 -33.95
N SER A 153 16.90 -65.33 -35.03
CA SER A 153 17.28 -66.39 -35.97
C SER A 153 18.63 -67.01 -35.67
#